data_AF-A0A1S8Y742-F1
#
_entry.id   AF-A0A1S8Y742-F1
#
_cell.length_a   1.000
_cell.length_b   1.000
_cell.length_c   1.000
_cell.angle_alpha   90.00
_cell.angle_beta   90.00
_cell.angle_gamma   90.00
#
_symmetry.space_group_name_H-M   'P 1'
#
loop_
_entity.id
_entity.type
_entity.pdbx_description
1 polymer ?
#
loop_
_entity_poly.entity_id
_entity_poly.type
_entity_poly.pdbx_seq_one_letter_code
_entity_poly.pdbx_strand_id
1 'polypeptide(L)' 'MKIMRATVFNCIECDYNRWRRHSACDGLSPEQFENQNLA' A
#
# COMPACT_ATOMS: atom_id res chain seq x y z
N MET A 1 -18.99 6.92 13.53
CA MET A 1 -18.86 6.08 12.32
C MET A 1 -17.60 6.30 11.47
N LYS A 2 -16.85 7.42 11.59
CA LYS A 2 -15.60 7.62 10.82
C LYS A 2 -14.46 6.67 11.23
N ILE A 3 -14.32 6.38 12.53
CA ILE A 3 -13.25 5.54 13.07
C ILE A 3 -13.36 4.08 12.60
N MET A 4 -14.55 3.47 12.73
CA MET A 4 -14.79 2.08 12.26
C MET A 4 -14.43 1.88 10.79
N ARG A 5 -14.78 2.85 9.94
CA ARG A 5 -14.47 2.82 8.51
C ARG A 5 -12.95 2.86 8.28
N ALA A 6 -12.23 3.78 8.94
CA ALA A 6 -10.78 3.87 8.84
C ALA A 6 -10.07 2.62 9.36
N THR A 7 -10.54 2.06 10.49
CA THR A 7 -9.99 0.82 11.07
C THR A 7 -10.20 -0.37 10.15
N VAL A 8 -11.38 -0.51 9.53
CA VAL A 8 -11.65 -1.59 8.58
C VAL A 8 -10.79 -1.47 7.32
N PHE A 9 -10.65 -0.26 6.76
CA PHE A 9 -9.78 -0.06 5.59
C PHE A 9 -8.31 -0.34 5.90
N ASN A 10 -7.80 0.12 7.04
CA ASN A 10 -6.43 -0.17 7.47
C ASN A 10 -6.20 -1.66 7.72
N CYS A 11 -7.18 -2.37 8.27
CA CYS A 11 -7.12 -3.83 8.47
C CYS A 11 -7.06 -4.58 7.13
N ILE A 12 -7.90 -4.21 6.16
CA ILE A 12 -7.91 -4.82 4.82
C ILE A 12 -6.60 -4.55 4.09
N GLU A 13 -6.09 -3.32 4.13
CA GLU A 13 -4.83 -2.95 3.48
C GLU A 13 -3.64 -3.69 4.10
N CYS A 14 -3.57 -3.75 5.42
CA CYS A 14 -2.51 -4.48 6.12
C CYS A 14 -2.56 -5.98 5.82
N ASP A 15 -3.74 -6.60 5.86
CA ASP A 15 -3.90 -8.02 5.56
C ASP A 15 -3.63 -8.32 4.08
N TYR A 16 -4.10 -7.46 3.16
CA TYR A 16 -3.78 -7.53 1.74
C TYR A 16 -2.28 -7.44 1.49
N ASN A 17 -1.59 -6.46 2.06
CA ASN A 17 -0.14 -6.28 1.91
C ASN A 17 0.64 -7.42 2.56
N ARG A 18 0.12 -7.99 3.66
CA ARG A 18 0.73 -9.12 4.38
C ARG A 18 0.62 -10.44 3.62
N TRP A 19 -0.52 -10.69 2.98
CA TRP A 19 -0.80 -11.95 2.28
C TRP A 19 -0.49 -11.90 0.78
N ARG A 20 -0.69 -10.76 0.13
CA ARG A 20 -0.21 -10.48 -1.23
C ARG A 20 1.03 -9.61 -1.12
N ARG A 21 2.21 -10.26 -1.09
CA ARG A 21 3.53 -9.61 -1.19
C ARG A 21 3.79 -8.93 -2.54
N HIS A 22 2.79 -8.30 -3.13
CA HIS A 22 2.92 -7.55 -4.37
C HIS A 22 2.20 -6.22 -4.13
N SER A 23 2.88 -5.33 -3.41
CA SER A 23 2.65 -3.92 -3.66
C SER A 23 2.91 -3.72 -5.16
N ALA A 24 2.01 -3.02 -5.86
CA ALA A 24 2.23 -2.72 -7.28
C ALA A 24 3.55 -1.95 -7.51
N CYS A 25 4.10 -1.37 -6.45
CA CYS A 25 5.38 -0.67 -6.41
C CYS A 25 6.38 -1.34 -5.46
N ASP A 26 6.21 -2.60 -5.04
CA ASP A 26 7.10 -3.30 -4.09
C ASP A 26 7.45 -2.53 -2.79
N GLY A 27 6.55 -1.66 -2.34
CA GLY A 27 6.76 -0.82 -1.15
C GLY A 27 7.54 0.48 -1.41
N LEU A 28 7.73 0.86 -2.67
CA LEU A 28 8.30 2.14 -3.06
C LEU A 28 7.31 3.27 -2.81
N SER A 29 7.83 4.39 -2.30
CA SER A 29 7.09 5.65 -2.33
C SER A 29 6.88 6.11 -3.79
N PRO A 30 5.88 6.97 -4.06
CA PRO A 30 5.62 7.49 -5.41
C PRO A 30 6.85 8.09 -6.08
N GLU A 31 7.66 8.84 -5.32
CA GLU A 31 8.91 9.44 -5.81
C GLU A 31 9.95 8.38 -6.21
N GLN A 32 10.07 7.30 -5.43
CA GLN A 32 10.99 6.20 -5.75
C GLN A 32 10.54 5.40 -6.98
N PHE A 33 9.23 5.22 -7.15
CA PHE A 33 8.67 4.56 -8.33
C PHE A 33 8.90 5.39 -9.60
N GLU A 34 8.70 6.70 -9.55
CA GLU A 34 8.99 7.60 -10.66
C GLU A 34 10.48 7.61 -11.02
N ASN A 35 11.37 7.69 -10.02
CA ASN A 35 12.82 7.66 -10.24
C ASN A 35 13.33 6.34 -10.82
N GLN A 36 12.70 5.20 -10.51
CA GLN A 36 13.06 3.91 -11.12
C GLN A 36 12.61 3.77 -12.58
N ASN A 37 11.50 4.41 -12.96
CA ASN A 37 11.01 4.40 -14.34
C ASN A 37 11.77 5.39 -15.25
N LEU A 38 12.64 6.23 -14.67
CA LEU A 38 13.48 7.19 -15.40
C LEU A 38 14.91 6.67 -15.68
N ALA A 39 15.24 5.44 -15.26
CA ALA A 39 16.56 4.81 -15.47
C ALA A 39 16.63 4.00 -16.78
#